data_AF-A0A1C5FU94-F1
#
_entry.id   AF-A0A1C5FU94-F1
#
_cell.length_a   1.000
_cell.length_b   1.000
_cell.length_c   1.000
_cell.angle_alpha   90.00
_cell.angle_beta   90.00
_cell.angle_gamma   90.00
#
_symmetry.space_group_name_H-M   'P 1'
#
loop_
_entity.id
_entity.type
_entity.pdbx_description
1 polymer ?
#
loop_
_entity_poly.entity_id
_entity_poly.type
_entity_poly.pdbx_seq_one_letter_code
_entity_poly.pdbx_strand_id
1 'polypeptide(L)'
;MAPVVTSVSPTQGNPAGGTPVTINGSGFTGASAVRFGPNLATNVVIVSDTQITARTPPGSGTVRITVTGPMGTSTQNVFFSYTTVAAPVLTALSPSSGPTGGGNTVTITGTNLT
;
A
#
# COMPACT_ATOMS: atom_id res chain seq x y z
N MET A 1 -2.58 11.68 -25.19
CA MET A 1 -1.17 11.57 -24.75
C MET A 1 -1.02 10.31 -23.91
N ALA A 2 0.18 9.74 -23.79
CA ALA A 2 0.41 8.64 -22.86
C ALA A 2 0.09 9.11 -21.41
N PRO A 3 -0.38 8.20 -20.53
CA PRO A 3 -0.65 8.54 -19.13
C PRO A 3 0.57 9.12 -18.42
N VAL A 4 0.35 10.04 -17.49
CA VAL A 4 1.39 10.58 -16.61
C VAL A 4 1.07 10.17 -15.19
N VAL A 5 2.04 9.54 -14.50
CA VAL A 5 1.90 9.23 -13.07
C VAL A 5 2.71 10.25 -12.27
N THR A 6 2.08 10.91 -11.31
CA THR A 6 2.73 11.95 -10.49
C THR A 6 2.98 11.47 -9.06
N SER A 7 2.08 10.67 -8.48
CA SER A 7 2.25 10.16 -7.13
C SER A 7 1.45 8.89 -6.87
N VAL A 8 1.82 8.20 -5.78
CA VAL A 8 1.07 7.09 -5.19
C VAL A 8 0.95 7.32 -3.68
N SER A 9 -0.19 6.99 -3.10
CA SER A 9 -0.39 7.01 -1.65
C SER A 9 -1.17 5.78 -1.19
N PRO A 10 -0.70 5.05 -0.17
CA PRO A 10 0.63 5.18 0.47
C PRO A 10 1.78 4.85 -0.50
N THR A 11 3.00 5.29 -0.18
CA THR A 11 4.22 5.00 -0.95
C THR A 11 4.88 3.66 -0.56
N GLN A 12 4.30 2.97 0.42
CA GLN A 12 4.83 1.73 0.96
C GLN A 12 3.70 0.76 1.32
N GLY A 13 4.00 -0.54 1.37
CA GLY A 13 3.04 -1.53 1.82
C GLY A 13 3.59 -2.95 1.91
N ASN A 14 2.70 -3.88 2.24
CA ASN A 14 3.05 -5.25 2.58
C ASN A 14 3.59 -6.02 1.35
N PRO A 15 4.73 -6.72 1.43
CA PRO A 15 5.25 -7.62 0.39
C PRO A 15 4.25 -8.70 -0.07
N ALA A 16 3.31 -9.11 0.78
CA ALA A 16 2.23 -10.03 0.41
C ALA A 16 1.21 -9.42 -0.57
N GLY A 17 1.29 -8.12 -0.86
CA GLY A 17 0.34 -7.39 -1.68
C GLY A 17 -0.92 -6.98 -0.91
N GLY A 18 -1.95 -6.59 -1.67
CA GLY A 18 -3.25 -6.20 -1.13
C GLY A 18 -3.32 -4.79 -0.53
N THR A 19 -2.22 -4.03 -0.53
CA THR A 19 -2.21 -2.66 0.00
C THR A 19 -3.08 -1.78 -0.90
N PRO A 20 -4.16 -1.15 -0.38
CA PRO A 20 -4.97 -0.23 -1.17
C PRO A 20 -4.16 1.03 -1.43
N VAL A 21 -4.14 1.48 -2.68
CA VAL A 21 -3.35 2.63 -3.12
C VAL A 21 -4.19 3.54 -4.00
N THR A 22 -3.94 4.83 -3.88
CA THR A 22 -4.42 5.88 -4.77
C THR A 22 -3.26 6.37 -5.61
N ILE A 23 -3.42 6.31 -6.93
CA ILE A 23 -2.44 6.77 -7.92
C ILE A 23 -3.00 8.06 -8.53
N ASN A 24 -2.21 9.14 -8.47
CA ASN A 24 -2.58 10.42 -9.05
C ASN A 24 -1.75 10.71 -10.31
N GLY A 25 -2.33 11.47 -11.22
CA GLY A 25 -1.72 11.74 -12.52
C GLY A 25 -2.63 12.45 -13.50
N SER A 26 -2.47 12.14 -14.79
CA SER A 26 -3.34 12.60 -15.88
C SER A 26 -3.36 11.61 -17.04
N GLY A 27 -4.42 11.68 -17.87
CA GLY A 27 -4.58 10.80 -19.02
C GLY A 27 -4.91 9.35 -18.66
N PHE A 28 -5.60 9.15 -17.52
CA PHE A 28 -6.03 7.82 -17.07
C PHE A 28 -7.32 7.33 -17.74
N THR A 29 -8.03 8.19 -18.48
CA THR A 29 -9.20 7.75 -19.24
C THR A 29 -8.83 6.63 -20.23
N GLY A 30 -9.47 5.46 -20.06
CA GLY A 30 -9.19 4.28 -20.89
C GLY A 30 -7.92 3.51 -20.52
N ALA A 31 -7.30 3.77 -19.36
CA ALA A 31 -6.18 2.97 -18.86
C ALA A 31 -6.56 1.48 -18.79
N SER A 32 -5.69 0.61 -19.31
CA SER A 32 -5.94 -0.84 -19.40
C SER A 32 -5.15 -1.65 -18.39
N ALA A 33 -4.05 -1.10 -17.86
CA ALA A 33 -3.23 -1.80 -16.88
C ALA A 33 -2.52 -0.83 -15.92
N VAL A 34 -2.37 -1.27 -14.69
CA VAL A 34 -1.50 -0.66 -13.67
C VAL A 34 -0.51 -1.73 -13.21
N ARG A 35 0.77 -1.40 -13.17
CA ARG A 35 1.84 -2.32 -12.76
C ARG A 35 2.69 -1.74 -11.63
N PHE A 36 3.15 -2.64 -10.78
CA PHE A 36 4.13 -2.42 -9.73
C PHE A 36 5.36 -3.26 -10.09
N GLY A 37 6.34 -2.65 -10.76
CA GLY A 37 7.43 -3.36 -11.41
C GLY A 37 6.90 -4.30 -12.51
N PRO A 38 7.26 -5.60 -12.51
CA PRO A 38 6.75 -6.55 -13.49
C PRO A 38 5.30 -7.01 -13.20
N ASN A 39 4.77 -6.78 -12.00
CA ASN A 39 3.52 -7.39 -11.53
C ASN A 39 2.30 -6.50 -11.77
N LEU A 40 1.17 -7.09 -12.17
CA LEU A 40 -0.10 -6.38 -12.38
C LEU A 40 -0.80 -6.09 -11.06
N ALA A 41 -1.29 -4.86 -10.89
CA ALA A 41 -2.16 -4.50 -9.79
C ALA A 41 -3.53 -5.18 -9.92
N THR A 42 -4.22 -5.31 -8.80
CA THR A 42 -5.59 -5.85 -8.72
C THR A 42 -6.57 -4.75 -8.34
N ASN A 43 -7.87 -5.01 -8.51
CA ASN A 43 -8.96 -4.08 -8.18
C ASN A 43 -8.73 -2.66 -8.71
N VAL A 44 -8.23 -2.55 -9.95
CA VAL A 44 -7.98 -1.27 -10.60
C VAL A 44 -9.30 -0.61 -10.95
N VAL A 45 -9.53 0.59 -10.42
CA VAL A 45 -10.70 1.42 -10.68
C VAL A 45 -10.22 2.80 -11.11
N ILE A 46 -10.59 3.20 -12.33
CA ILE A 46 -10.36 4.56 -12.83
C ILE A 46 -11.45 5.44 -12.21
N VAL A 47 -11.07 6.29 -11.27
CA VAL A 47 -11.99 7.20 -10.56
C VAL A 47 -12.26 8.44 -11.41
N SER A 48 -11.21 8.94 -12.06
CA SER A 48 -11.27 10.09 -12.98
C SER A 48 -10.07 10.05 -13.93
N ASP A 49 -9.97 11.01 -14.85
CA ASP A 49 -8.80 11.14 -15.72
C ASP A 49 -7.48 11.37 -14.93
N THR A 50 -7.59 11.82 -13.68
CA THR A 50 -6.45 12.18 -12.83
C THR A 50 -6.24 11.27 -11.63
N GLN A 51 -7.12 10.29 -11.41
CA GLN A 51 -7.04 9.40 -10.25
C GLN A 51 -7.44 7.94 -10.58
N ILE A 52 -6.62 7.01 -10.13
CA ILE A 52 -6.88 5.57 -10.12
C ILE A 52 -6.78 5.07 -8.68
N THR A 53 -7.68 4.17 -8.29
CA THR A 53 -7.49 3.35 -7.09
C THR A 53 -7.17 1.92 -7.49
N ALA A 54 -6.30 1.24 -6.74
CA ALA A 54 -5.90 -0.13 -7.01
C ALA A 54 -5.44 -0.84 -5.73
N ARG A 55 -5.13 -2.12 -5.84
CA ARG A 55 -4.44 -2.91 -4.81
C ARG A 55 -3.11 -3.45 -5.34
N THR A 56 -2.07 -3.33 -4.53
CA THR A 56 -0.74 -3.82 -4.90
C THR A 56 -0.74 -5.34 -5.07
N PRO A 57 0.01 -5.88 -6.04
CA PRO A 57 0.29 -7.31 -6.09
C PRO A 57 1.33 -7.70 -5.03
N PRO A 58 1.56 -9.00 -4.81
CA PRO A 58 2.76 -9.46 -4.12
C PRO A 58 4.03 -8.93 -4.79
N GLY A 59 5.02 -8.57 -3.98
CA GLY A 59 6.26 -7.97 -4.47
C GLY A 59 7.31 -7.76 -3.37
N SER A 60 8.48 -7.27 -3.75
CA SER A 60 9.61 -7.05 -2.84
C SER A 60 10.43 -5.84 -3.27
N GLY A 61 11.07 -5.19 -2.30
CA GLY A 61 11.94 -4.03 -2.55
C GLY A 61 11.18 -2.82 -3.10
N THR A 62 11.92 -1.88 -3.69
CA THR A 62 11.35 -0.70 -4.33
C THR A 62 11.10 -0.98 -5.81
N VAL A 63 9.86 -0.81 -6.24
CA VAL A 63 9.44 -1.01 -7.62
C VAL A 63 8.86 0.26 -8.20
N ARG A 64 8.96 0.40 -9.52
CA ARG A 64 8.37 1.53 -10.24
C ARG A 64 6.91 1.26 -10.59
N ILE A 65 6.07 2.28 -10.50
CA ILE A 65 4.67 2.22 -10.92
C ILE A 65 4.56 2.65 -12.38
N THR A 66 3.82 1.89 -13.18
CA THR A 66 3.46 2.27 -14.54
C THR A 66 1.97 2.09 -14.79
N VAL A 67 1.42 3.02 -15.58
CA VAL A 67 0.03 2.96 -16.07
C VAL A 67 0.08 2.89 -17.58
N THR A 68 -0.57 1.89 -18.14
CA THR A 68 -0.72 1.71 -19.59
C THR A 68 -2.12 2.13 -20.01
N GLY A 69 -2.19 3.00 -21.01
CA GLY A 69 -3.43 3.41 -21.66
C GLY A 69 -3.32 3.30 -23.19
N PRO A 70 -4.35 3.75 -23.93
CA PRO A 70 -4.44 3.56 -25.37
C PRO A 70 -3.29 4.26 -26.13
N MET A 71 -2.75 5.32 -25.55
CA MET A 71 -1.71 6.16 -26.13
C MET A 71 -0.29 5.79 -25.64
N GLY A 72 -0.13 4.69 -24.91
CA GLY A 72 1.17 4.20 -24.42
C GLY A 72 1.23 3.99 -22.91
N THR A 73 2.46 3.82 -22.40
CA THR A 73 2.74 3.58 -20.97
C THR A 73 3.44 4.79 -20.35
N SER A 74 3.10 5.09 -19.10
CA SER A 74 3.71 6.19 -18.35
C SER A 74 5.22 6.02 -18.16
N THR A 75 5.96 7.12 -18.30
CA THR A 75 7.43 7.14 -18.29
C THR A 75 8.04 7.82 -17.05
N GLN A 76 7.23 8.29 -16.11
CA GLN A 76 7.66 8.97 -14.88
C GLN A 76 8.17 8.02 -13.79
N ASN A 77 9.21 8.45 -13.08
CA ASN A 77 9.84 7.70 -11.97
C ASN A 77 9.06 7.83 -10.66
N VAL A 78 7.89 7.19 -10.59
CA VAL A 78 7.12 7.06 -9.34
C VAL A 78 7.33 5.65 -8.79
N PHE A 79 7.70 5.56 -7.51
CA PHE A 79 8.09 4.31 -6.87
C PHE A 79 7.19 3.94 -5.70
N PHE A 80 7.12 2.64 -5.44
CA PHE A 80 6.46 2.03 -4.30
C PHE A 80 7.42 1.06 -3.62
N SER A 81 7.49 1.11 -2.29
CA SER A 81 8.38 0.25 -1.51
C SER A 81 7.61 -0.84 -0.79
N TYR A 82 7.92 -2.10 -1.08
CA TYR A 82 7.43 -3.22 -0.29
C TYR A 82 8.28 -3.35 0.98
N THR A 83 7.67 -3.05 2.12
CA THR A 83 8.32 -3.08 3.43
C THR A 83 7.56 -4.00 4.36
N THR A 84 8.27 -4.94 4.98
CA THR A 84 7.72 -5.70 6.09
C THR A 84 7.68 -4.79 7.30
N VAL A 85 6.49 -4.32 7.67
CA VAL A 85 6.30 -3.84 9.04
C VAL A 85 6.18 -5.09 9.89
N ALA A 86 7.10 -5.27 10.84
CA ALA A 86 7.00 -6.36 11.78
C ALA A 86 5.69 -6.22 12.54
N ALA A 87 4.89 -7.31 12.58
CA ALA A 87 3.63 -7.30 13.31
C ALA A 87 3.88 -6.92 14.79
N PRO A 88 2.94 -6.24 15.46
CA PRO A 88 2.99 -6.06 16.90
C PRO A 88 3.08 -7.43 17.59
N VAL A 89 4.06 -7.61 18.46
CA VAL A 89 4.20 -8.84 19.25
C VAL A 89 4.03 -8.49 20.72
N LEU A 90 3.02 -9.08 21.36
CA LEU A 90 2.85 -9.03 22.80
C LEU A 90 3.82 -10.04 23.44
N THR A 91 4.69 -9.57 24.34
CA THR A 91 5.63 -10.42 25.05
C THR A 91 5.25 -10.63 26.51
N ALA A 92 4.63 -9.65 27.17
CA ALA A 92 4.18 -9.79 28.55
C ALA A 92 3.04 -8.84 28.92
N LEU A 93 2.27 -9.26 29.93
CA LEU A 93 1.29 -8.44 30.65
C LEU A 93 1.65 -8.47 32.13
N SER A 94 1.69 -7.30 32.78
CA SER A 94 1.97 -7.19 34.22
C SER A 94 1.07 -6.17 34.91
N PRO A 95 0.23 -6.59 35.88
CA PRO A 95 0.00 -7.98 36.29
C PRO A 95 -0.76 -8.77 35.21
N SER A 96 -0.57 -10.10 35.17
CA SER A 96 -1.27 -11.01 34.25
C SER A 96 -2.68 -11.40 34.72
N SER A 97 -3.11 -10.88 35.87
CA SER A 97 -4.45 -11.06 36.44
C SER A 97 -4.87 -9.82 37.23
N GLY A 98 -6.17 -9.67 37.46
CA GLY A 98 -6.73 -8.53 38.19
C GLY A 98 -8.04 -8.87 38.92
N PRO A 99 -8.52 -7.96 39.78
CA PRO A 99 -9.75 -8.15 40.56
C PRO A 99 -11.00 -8.22 39.66
N THR A 100 -12.01 -8.98 40.10
CA THR A 100 -13.29 -9.14 39.39
C THR A 100 -14.07 -7.83 39.21
N GLY A 101 -13.83 -6.85 40.09
CA GLY A 101 -14.38 -5.49 39.98
C GLY A 101 -13.69 -4.58 38.94
N GLY A 102 -12.60 -5.04 38.30
CA GLY A 102 -11.83 -4.23 37.35
C GLY A 102 -11.03 -3.09 38.01
N GLY A 103 -10.54 -2.16 37.20
CA GLY A 103 -9.84 -0.95 37.65
C GLY A 103 -8.34 -1.08 37.89
N ASN A 104 -7.72 -2.22 37.59
CA ASN A 104 -6.25 -2.37 37.67
C ASN A 104 -5.55 -1.81 36.42
N THR A 105 -4.37 -1.24 36.62
CA THR A 105 -3.47 -0.82 35.52
C THR A 105 -2.60 -2.00 35.09
N VAL A 106 -2.72 -2.40 33.83
CA VAL A 106 -1.88 -3.45 33.22
C VAL A 106 -0.82 -2.81 32.35
N THR A 107 0.44 -3.16 32.60
CA THR A 107 1.56 -2.85 31.73
C THR A 107 1.63 -3.87 30.61
N ILE A 108 1.66 -3.38 29.37
CA ILE A 108 1.80 -4.18 28.16
C ILE A 108 3.23 -4.04 27.66
N THR A 109 3.96 -5.16 27.59
CA THR A 109 5.30 -5.21 27.02
C THR A 109 5.25 -5.95 25.70
N GLY A 110 5.90 -5.41 24.68
CA GLY A 110 5.94 -6.01 23.36
C GLY A 110 6.87 -5.26 22.42
N THR A 111 6.93 -5.73 21.17
CA THR A 111 7.63 -5.05 20.08
C THR A 111 6.64 -4.50 19.07
N ASN A 112 7.00 -3.40 18.40
CA ASN A 112 6.17 -2.73 17.39
C ASN A 112 4.75 -2.34 17.90
N LEU A 113 4.63 -1.87 19.15
CA LEU A 113 3.36 -1.47 19.78
C LEU A 113 2.98 0.02 19.57
N THR A 114 3.70 0.73 18.70
CA THR A 114 3.54 2.18 18.46
C THR A 114 2.59 2.49 17.31
#